data_AF-W4FQY2-F1
#
_entry.id   AF-W4FQY2-F1
#
_cell.length_a   1.000
_cell.length_b   1.000
_cell.length_c   1.000
_cell.angle_alpha   90.00
_cell.angle_beta   90.00
_cell.angle_gamma   90.00
#
_symmetry.space_group_name_H-M   'P 1'
#
loop_
_entity.id
_entity.type
_entity.pdbx_description
1 polymer ?
#
loop_
_entity_poly.entity_id
_entity_poly.type
_entity_poly.pdbx_seq_one_letter_code
_entity_poly.pdbx_strand_id
1 'polypeptide(L)'
;MVTNIRKTKTSTSGNVLQQLQQATIMNGKGGKKRKAAAMSVEDEIAAVNDILQSETTSRESWQVGKRLKTLIDAHPDMTKEQLGNTMCMWGTAISRIASENDDATLAEAAMDKFHQALTLLGQDEMGPYGMALYGSTSMIVATEKQDRSVLEAALAQFDAAVAMDTPEAFESPFQYAKALKEGSVLVQHLIDTAADTTVTDEDNKGIADSIAFQSPQALQQKGLEICNHILQQHAAVLSDTPLQHATGDNDSGDETGDDEVEDEVTKEDMSEVVLLQAQLTALLATATPDAIYDLFKQAYELHRENVNALIEMNTFVCRVELTSSMVPWVVPRLEWMQQELLRVLDELEFDLDSCFEV
;
A
#
# COMPACT_ATOMS: atom_id res chain seq x y z
N MET A 1 8.85 2.49 -2.14
CA MET A 1 8.80 1.68 -0.89
C MET A 1 7.69 0.66 -1.08
N VAL A 2 8.04 -0.63 -1.23
CA VAL A 2 7.05 -1.70 -1.46
C VAL A 2 6.20 -1.81 -0.19
N THR A 3 4.92 -1.44 -0.29
CA THR A 3 3.97 -1.69 0.81
C THR A 3 3.15 -2.91 0.41
N ASN A 4 3.35 -4.02 1.13
CA ASN A 4 2.46 -5.18 1.04
C ASN A 4 1.08 -4.74 1.53
N ILE A 5 0.09 -4.72 0.64
CA ILE A 5 -1.32 -4.54 1.00
C ILE A 5 -1.73 -5.81 1.76
N ARG A 6 -1.79 -5.76 3.11
CA ARG A 6 -2.34 -6.85 3.94
C ARG A 6 -3.84 -6.91 3.71
N LYS A 7 -4.37 -8.11 3.48
CA LYS A 7 -5.78 -8.28 3.11
C LYS A 7 -6.59 -8.66 4.34
N THR A 8 -7.49 -7.80 4.80
CA THR A 8 -8.58 -8.20 5.68
C THR A 8 -9.59 -9.02 4.87
N LYS A 9 -9.89 -10.25 5.30
CA LYS A 9 -10.98 -11.04 4.71
C LYS A 9 -12.31 -10.46 5.20
N THR A 10 -12.84 -9.46 4.52
CA THR A 10 -14.16 -8.93 4.81
C THR A 10 -15.23 -9.98 4.49
N SER A 11 -15.88 -10.50 5.53
CA SER A 11 -17.11 -11.26 5.40
C SER A 11 -18.25 -10.36 4.91
N THR A 12 -19.02 -10.86 3.94
CA THR A 12 -20.29 -10.33 3.40
C THR A 12 -20.21 -9.42 2.16
N SER A 13 -19.72 -9.98 1.06
CA SER A 13 -20.48 -10.08 -0.19
C SER A 13 -19.90 -11.25 -1.00
N GLY A 14 -20.77 -12.15 -1.46
CA GLY A 14 -20.43 -13.51 -1.87
C GLY A 14 -19.27 -13.60 -2.88
N ASN A 15 -18.11 -14.04 -2.38
CA ASN A 15 -17.01 -14.50 -3.20
C ASN A 15 -17.41 -15.85 -3.81
N VAL A 16 -17.80 -15.87 -5.09
CA VAL A 16 -18.25 -17.09 -5.80
C VAL A 16 -17.15 -18.17 -5.83
N LEU A 17 -15.88 -17.77 -5.69
CA LEU A 17 -14.75 -18.68 -5.54
C LEU A 17 -14.74 -19.45 -4.19
N GLN A 18 -15.28 -18.88 -3.11
CA GLN A 18 -15.46 -19.59 -1.83
C GLN A 18 -16.68 -20.54 -1.87
N GLN A 19 -17.73 -20.21 -2.63
CA GLN A 19 -18.92 -21.07 -2.76
C GLN A 19 -18.66 -22.33 -3.61
N LEU A 20 -17.69 -22.32 -4.53
CA LEU A 20 -17.32 -23.49 -5.33
C LEU A 20 -16.50 -24.53 -4.53
N GLN A 21 -15.85 -24.16 -3.42
CA GLN A 21 -15.14 -25.10 -2.56
C GLN A 21 -16.07 -26.02 -1.74
N GLN A 22 -17.27 -25.56 -1.36
CA GLN A 22 -18.20 -26.39 -0.56
C GLN A 22 -19.00 -27.41 -1.36
N ALA A 23 -19.06 -27.31 -2.70
CA ALA A 23 -19.89 -28.20 -3.52
C ALA A 23 -19.20 -29.49 -4.01
N THR A 24 -17.87 -29.64 -3.85
CA THR A 24 -17.12 -30.73 -4.51
C THR A 24 -16.68 -31.85 -3.57
N ILE A 25 -16.79 -31.69 -2.25
CA ILE A 25 -16.50 -32.75 -1.28
C ILE A 25 -17.77 -33.55 -1.00
N MET A 26 -18.26 -34.36 -1.96
CA MET A 26 -19.09 -35.56 -1.71
C MET A 26 -19.41 -36.28 -3.02
N ASN A 27 -18.46 -37.05 -3.58
CA ASN A 27 -18.73 -38.40 -4.12
C ASN A 27 -17.50 -39.11 -4.70
N GLY A 28 -17.36 -40.40 -4.39
CA GLY A 28 -16.85 -41.39 -5.36
C GLY A 28 -15.47 -42.01 -5.12
N LYS A 29 -15.43 -43.11 -4.36
CA LYS A 29 -14.35 -44.12 -4.35
C LYS A 29 -14.21 -44.80 -5.72
N GLY A 30 -12.99 -44.97 -6.24
CA GLY A 30 -12.70 -45.90 -7.35
C GLY A 30 -11.31 -45.73 -7.97
N GLY A 31 -10.49 -46.79 -7.99
CA GLY A 31 -9.07 -46.73 -8.29
C GLY A 31 -8.62 -46.84 -9.76
N LYS A 32 -7.34 -46.47 -9.95
CA LYS A 32 -6.38 -46.79 -11.05
C LYS A 32 -6.72 -46.35 -12.48
N LYS A 33 -6.24 -45.14 -12.83
CA LYS A 33 -5.23 -44.84 -13.88
C LYS A 33 -5.00 -43.32 -13.86
N ARG A 34 -3.90 -42.84 -13.26
CA ARG A 34 -3.51 -41.41 -13.33
C ARG A 34 -3.08 -41.07 -14.77
N LYS A 35 -4.05 -40.72 -15.62
CA LYS A 35 -3.83 -39.63 -16.57
C LYS A 35 -3.66 -38.38 -15.71
N ALA A 36 -2.63 -37.57 -15.96
CA ALA A 36 -2.63 -36.20 -15.46
C ALA A 36 -3.94 -35.57 -15.93
N ALA A 37 -4.87 -35.34 -15.02
CA ALA A 37 -6.06 -34.57 -15.33
C ALA A 37 -5.56 -33.21 -15.80
N ALA A 38 -5.98 -32.77 -16.98
CA ALA A 38 -5.79 -31.38 -17.36
C ALA A 38 -6.41 -30.56 -16.23
N MET A 39 -5.61 -29.75 -15.53
CA MET A 39 -6.12 -28.83 -14.52
C MET A 39 -7.21 -27.99 -15.17
N SER A 40 -8.35 -27.82 -14.50
CA SER A 40 -9.38 -26.92 -15.00
C SER A 40 -8.88 -25.47 -14.95
N VAL A 41 -9.55 -24.58 -15.69
CA VAL A 41 -9.22 -23.15 -15.66
C VAL A 41 -9.35 -22.61 -14.24
N GLU A 42 -10.37 -23.05 -13.52
CA GLU A 42 -10.63 -22.71 -12.12
C GLU A 42 -9.53 -23.21 -11.19
N ASP A 43 -9.05 -24.44 -11.36
CA ASP A 43 -7.98 -24.99 -10.52
C ASP A 43 -6.67 -24.20 -10.70
N GLU A 44 -6.35 -23.79 -11.94
CA GLU A 44 -5.15 -22.99 -12.21
C GLU A 44 -5.30 -21.56 -11.69
N ILE A 45 -6.48 -20.95 -11.83
CA ILE A 45 -6.79 -19.63 -11.25
C ILE A 45 -6.61 -19.67 -9.73
N ALA A 46 -7.18 -20.66 -9.05
CA ALA A 46 -7.04 -20.83 -7.61
C ALA A 46 -5.57 -21.03 -7.21
N ALA A 47 -4.85 -21.92 -7.88
CA ALA A 47 -3.45 -22.18 -7.59
C ALA A 47 -2.53 -20.96 -7.80
N VAL A 48 -2.81 -20.12 -8.80
CA VAL A 48 -2.07 -18.87 -9.00
C VAL A 48 -2.45 -17.84 -7.95
N ASN A 49 -3.73 -17.71 -7.61
CA ASN A 49 -4.19 -16.82 -6.57
C ASN A 49 -3.51 -17.13 -5.23
N ASP A 50 -3.41 -18.40 -4.86
CA ASP A 50 -2.73 -18.83 -3.62
C ASP A 50 -1.26 -18.41 -3.59
N ILE A 51 -0.55 -18.48 -4.72
CA ILE A 51 0.84 -18.00 -4.83
C ILE A 51 0.91 -16.48 -4.68
N LEU A 52 -0.04 -15.76 -5.29
CA LEU A 52 -0.09 -14.30 -5.17
C LEU A 52 -0.57 -13.84 -3.80
N GLN A 53 -1.12 -14.69 -2.95
CA GLN A 53 -1.45 -14.34 -1.56
C GLN A 53 -0.22 -14.28 -0.66
N SER A 54 0.87 -14.95 -1.01
CA SER A 54 2.14 -14.83 -0.29
C SER A 54 3.04 -13.75 -0.87
N GLU A 55 4.09 -13.40 -0.13
CA GLU A 55 5.23 -12.69 -0.69
C GLU A 55 5.82 -13.54 -1.82
N THR A 56 6.13 -12.88 -2.94
CA THR A 56 6.71 -13.51 -4.12
C THR A 56 7.86 -12.66 -4.59
N THR A 57 8.98 -13.29 -4.91
CA THR A 57 10.09 -12.62 -5.59
C THR A 57 9.67 -12.15 -6.99
N SER A 58 10.37 -11.15 -7.56
CA SER A 58 10.27 -10.81 -9.00
C SER A 58 10.29 -12.03 -9.93
N ARG A 59 11.13 -13.04 -9.63
CA ARG A 59 11.24 -14.25 -10.43
C ARG A 59 9.95 -15.08 -10.37
N GLU A 60 9.37 -15.26 -9.19
CA GLU A 60 8.12 -16.01 -9.00
C GLU A 60 6.95 -15.27 -9.68
N SER A 61 6.86 -13.96 -9.48
CA SER A 61 5.88 -13.09 -10.14
C SER A 61 5.96 -13.22 -11.68
N TRP A 62 7.16 -13.29 -12.24
CA TRP A 62 7.33 -13.49 -13.67
C TRP A 62 6.86 -14.88 -14.15
N GLN A 63 7.11 -15.93 -13.37
CA GLN A 63 6.59 -17.27 -13.69
C GLN A 63 5.07 -17.31 -13.62
N VAL A 64 4.46 -16.62 -12.65
CA VAL A 64 3.01 -16.45 -12.56
C VAL A 64 2.46 -15.80 -13.83
N GLY A 65 3.05 -14.70 -14.30
CA GLY A 65 2.65 -14.05 -15.54
C GLY A 65 2.71 -14.97 -16.76
N LYS A 66 3.72 -15.85 -16.84
CA LYS A 66 3.81 -16.86 -17.91
C LYS A 66 2.73 -17.93 -17.83
N ARG A 67 2.40 -18.40 -16.62
CA ARG A 67 1.34 -19.38 -16.38
C ARG A 67 0.00 -18.81 -16.81
N LEU A 68 -0.32 -17.58 -16.37
CA LEU A 68 -1.55 -16.88 -16.72
C LEU A 68 -1.66 -16.65 -18.23
N LYS A 69 -0.58 -16.22 -18.90
CA LYS A 69 -0.57 -16.11 -20.36
C LYS A 69 -0.88 -17.46 -21.04
N THR A 70 -0.22 -18.53 -20.60
CA THR A 70 -0.42 -19.87 -21.17
C THR A 70 -1.85 -20.35 -20.97
N LEU A 71 -2.45 -20.05 -19.81
CA LEU A 71 -3.84 -20.36 -19.52
C LEU A 71 -4.78 -19.65 -20.51
N ILE A 72 -4.60 -18.33 -20.73
CA ILE A 72 -5.41 -17.55 -21.67
C ILE A 72 -5.26 -18.09 -23.11
N ASP A 73 -4.03 -18.36 -23.55
CA ASP A 73 -3.77 -18.85 -24.91
C ASP A 73 -4.39 -20.24 -25.15
N ALA A 74 -4.43 -21.09 -24.12
CA ALA A 74 -4.98 -22.45 -24.19
C ALA A 74 -6.51 -22.50 -24.07
N HIS A 75 -7.13 -21.46 -23.50
CA HIS A 75 -8.56 -21.38 -23.22
C HIS A 75 -9.18 -20.08 -23.76
N PRO A 76 -9.27 -19.92 -25.10
CA PRO A 76 -9.84 -18.71 -25.70
C PRO A 76 -11.35 -18.52 -25.44
N ASP A 77 -12.01 -19.54 -24.88
CA ASP A 77 -13.43 -19.58 -24.53
C ASP A 77 -13.71 -19.30 -23.04
N MET A 78 -12.72 -18.79 -22.30
CA MET A 78 -12.90 -18.34 -20.92
C MET A 78 -14.11 -17.39 -20.79
N THR A 79 -14.86 -17.54 -19.70
CA THR A 79 -15.92 -16.60 -19.35
C THR A 79 -15.31 -15.22 -19.09
N LYS A 80 -16.14 -14.17 -19.18
CA LYS A 80 -15.69 -12.80 -18.85
C LYS A 80 -15.10 -12.71 -17.43
N GLU A 81 -15.71 -13.42 -16.49
CA GLU A 81 -15.27 -13.49 -15.10
C GLU A 81 -13.91 -14.18 -14.98
N GLN A 82 -13.75 -15.37 -15.57
CA GLN A 82 -12.47 -16.09 -15.58
C GLN A 82 -11.36 -15.24 -16.22
N LEU A 83 -11.63 -14.65 -17.39
CA LEU A 83 -10.66 -13.81 -18.08
C LEU A 83 -10.33 -12.55 -17.27
N GLY A 84 -11.33 -11.90 -16.69
CA GLY A 84 -11.16 -10.72 -15.86
C GLY A 84 -10.31 -11.01 -14.61
N ASN A 85 -10.61 -12.09 -13.89
CA ASN A 85 -9.83 -12.52 -12.72
C ASN A 85 -8.38 -12.87 -13.11
N THR A 86 -8.20 -13.52 -14.26
CA THR A 86 -6.88 -13.83 -14.80
C THR A 86 -6.10 -12.57 -15.16
N MET A 87 -6.76 -11.55 -15.74
CA MET A 87 -6.15 -10.25 -16.02
C MET A 87 -5.77 -9.53 -14.72
N CYS A 88 -6.63 -9.57 -13.69
CA CYS A 88 -6.32 -8.96 -12.39
C CYS A 88 -5.06 -9.60 -11.77
N MET A 89 -4.99 -10.92 -11.69
CA MET A 89 -3.80 -11.63 -11.20
C MET A 89 -2.55 -11.35 -12.03
N TRP A 90 -2.70 -11.21 -13.35
CA TRP A 90 -1.58 -10.89 -14.22
C TRP A 90 -1.09 -9.46 -14.00
N GLY A 91 -2.01 -8.50 -13.83
CA GLY A 91 -1.72 -7.14 -13.41
C GLY A 91 -0.96 -7.12 -12.09
N THR A 92 -1.42 -7.85 -11.07
CA THR A 92 -0.76 -7.96 -9.76
C THR A 92 0.66 -8.50 -9.88
N ALA A 93 0.86 -9.58 -10.65
CA ALA A 93 2.18 -10.16 -10.85
C ALA A 93 3.15 -9.19 -11.54
N ILE A 94 2.71 -8.45 -12.56
CA ILE A 94 3.57 -7.44 -13.23
C ILE A 94 3.82 -6.25 -12.29
N SER A 95 2.80 -5.80 -11.56
CA SER A 95 2.89 -4.69 -10.62
C SER A 95 3.94 -4.94 -9.53
N ARG A 96 4.02 -6.16 -8.99
CA ARG A 96 5.09 -6.54 -8.03
C ARG A 96 6.49 -6.37 -8.62
N ILE A 97 6.69 -6.82 -9.86
CA ILE A 97 7.99 -6.66 -10.55
C ILE A 97 8.27 -5.18 -10.79
N ALA A 98 7.26 -4.40 -11.20
CA ALA A 98 7.40 -2.98 -11.43
C ALA A 98 7.80 -2.24 -10.15
N SER A 99 7.13 -2.51 -9.04
CA SER A 99 7.39 -1.91 -7.72
C SER A 99 8.76 -2.24 -7.15
N GLU A 100 9.29 -3.45 -7.41
CA GLU A 100 10.63 -3.84 -6.96
C GLU A 100 11.75 -3.12 -7.73
N ASN A 101 11.46 -2.60 -8.94
CA ASN A 101 12.46 -2.03 -9.84
C ASN A 101 12.17 -0.57 -10.24
N ASP A 102 11.13 0.05 -9.66
CA ASP A 102 10.58 1.36 -10.07
C ASP A 102 10.40 1.48 -11.60
N ASP A 103 9.96 0.39 -12.26
CA ASP A 103 9.89 0.31 -13.73
C ASP A 103 8.53 0.78 -14.25
N ALA A 104 8.50 2.03 -14.73
CA ALA A 104 7.30 2.63 -15.30
C ALA A 104 6.72 1.86 -16.51
N THR A 105 7.55 1.18 -17.31
CA THR A 105 7.08 0.43 -18.49
C THR A 105 6.34 -0.85 -18.04
N LEU A 106 6.88 -1.53 -17.02
CA LEU A 106 6.19 -2.66 -16.41
C LEU A 106 4.91 -2.20 -15.68
N ALA A 107 4.96 -1.07 -14.99
CA ALA A 107 3.79 -0.50 -14.33
C ALA A 107 2.67 -0.18 -15.33
N GLU A 108 2.98 0.41 -16.50
CA GLU A 108 1.99 0.59 -17.58
C GLU A 108 1.43 -0.74 -18.09
N ALA A 109 2.28 -1.74 -18.31
CA ALA A 109 1.83 -3.06 -18.75
C ALA A 109 0.90 -3.73 -17.72
N ALA A 110 1.11 -3.48 -16.42
CA ALA A 110 0.24 -3.90 -15.33
C ALA A 110 -1.08 -3.11 -15.31
N MET A 111 -1.02 -1.78 -15.45
CA MET A 111 -2.20 -0.91 -15.56
C MET A 111 -3.12 -1.36 -16.71
N ASP A 112 -2.55 -1.73 -17.86
CA ASP A 112 -3.32 -2.26 -18.99
C ASP A 112 -4.10 -3.54 -18.62
N LYS A 113 -3.54 -4.39 -17.75
CA LYS A 113 -4.22 -5.62 -17.30
C LYS A 113 -5.30 -5.29 -16.28
N PHE A 114 -5.04 -4.39 -15.33
CA PHE A 114 -6.06 -3.93 -14.39
C PHE A 114 -7.21 -3.21 -15.11
N HIS A 115 -6.92 -2.41 -16.12
CA HIS A 115 -7.95 -1.77 -16.95
C HIS A 115 -8.81 -2.78 -17.70
N GLN A 116 -8.20 -3.83 -18.26
CA GLN A 116 -8.92 -4.93 -18.90
C GLN A 116 -9.79 -5.69 -17.89
N ALA A 117 -9.25 -6.01 -16.70
CA ALA A 117 -10.00 -6.64 -15.63
C ALA A 117 -11.20 -5.78 -15.23
N LEU A 118 -11.00 -4.49 -14.97
CA LEU A 118 -12.05 -3.54 -14.63
C LEU A 118 -13.15 -3.46 -15.72
N THR A 119 -12.77 -3.51 -17.00
CA THR A 119 -13.72 -3.50 -18.12
C THR A 119 -14.56 -4.79 -18.19
N LEU A 120 -13.97 -5.93 -17.81
CA LEU A 120 -14.62 -7.23 -17.85
C LEU A 120 -15.51 -7.48 -16.62
N LEU A 121 -15.05 -7.05 -15.45
CA LEU A 121 -15.61 -7.38 -14.14
C LEU A 121 -16.46 -6.24 -13.54
N GLY A 122 -16.10 -4.98 -13.79
CA GLY A 122 -16.61 -3.83 -13.03
C GLY A 122 -15.84 -3.59 -11.73
N GLN A 123 -16.18 -2.49 -11.03
CA GLN A 123 -15.50 -2.10 -9.78
C GLN A 123 -15.83 -3.06 -8.63
N ASP A 124 -17.11 -3.43 -8.48
CA ASP A 124 -17.58 -4.28 -7.40
C ASP A 124 -16.84 -5.62 -7.34
N GLU A 125 -16.59 -6.22 -8.51
CA GLU A 125 -15.90 -7.51 -8.62
C GLU A 125 -14.37 -7.38 -8.57
N MET A 126 -13.80 -6.23 -8.97
CA MET A 126 -12.40 -5.89 -8.67
C MET A 126 -12.16 -5.75 -7.16
N GLY A 127 -13.17 -5.24 -6.44
CA GLY A 127 -13.15 -5.03 -4.99
C GLY A 127 -12.14 -3.96 -4.54
N PRO A 128 -12.10 -3.66 -3.23
CA PRO A 128 -11.21 -2.65 -2.66
C PRO A 128 -9.74 -2.97 -2.92
N TYR A 129 -9.35 -4.23 -2.75
CA TYR A 129 -7.97 -4.69 -2.97
C TYR A 129 -7.51 -4.50 -4.42
N GLY A 130 -8.33 -4.90 -5.41
CA GLY A 130 -7.97 -4.78 -6.82
C GLY A 130 -7.87 -3.31 -7.25
N MET A 131 -8.77 -2.46 -6.76
CA MET A 131 -8.72 -1.02 -7.04
C MET A 131 -7.53 -0.33 -6.37
N ALA A 132 -7.17 -0.70 -5.12
CA ALA A 132 -6.00 -0.17 -4.44
C ALA A 132 -4.69 -0.58 -5.15
N LEU A 133 -4.56 -1.84 -5.59
CA LEU A 133 -3.40 -2.28 -6.37
C LEU A 133 -3.29 -1.54 -7.71
N TYR A 134 -4.42 -1.30 -8.38
CA TYR A 134 -4.42 -0.49 -9.59
C TYR A 134 -3.96 0.94 -9.29
N GLY A 135 -4.48 1.55 -8.20
CA GLY A 135 -4.03 2.83 -7.66
C GLY A 135 -2.52 2.90 -7.46
N SER A 136 -1.95 1.96 -6.70
CA SER A 136 -0.51 1.89 -6.42
C SER A 136 0.33 1.73 -7.69
N THR A 137 -0.14 0.92 -8.63
CA THR A 137 0.54 0.73 -9.93
C THR A 137 0.52 2.03 -10.75
N SER A 138 -0.62 2.73 -10.76
CA SER A 138 -0.75 4.02 -11.43
C SER A 138 0.13 5.10 -10.78
N MET A 139 0.33 5.06 -9.45
CA MET A 139 1.25 5.97 -8.75
C MET A 139 2.70 5.85 -9.21
N ILE A 140 3.16 4.64 -9.53
CA ILE A 140 4.52 4.42 -10.09
C ILE A 140 4.63 5.14 -11.43
N VAL A 141 3.68 4.92 -12.34
CA VAL A 141 3.68 5.57 -13.66
C VAL A 141 3.58 7.10 -13.52
N ALA A 142 2.70 7.59 -12.66
CA ALA A 142 2.53 9.01 -12.40
C ALA A 142 3.83 9.66 -11.91
N THR A 143 4.52 9.02 -10.98
CA THR A 143 5.76 9.55 -10.38
C THR A 143 6.92 9.53 -11.37
N GLU A 144 7.18 8.37 -11.98
CA GLU A 144 8.32 8.18 -12.88
C GLU A 144 8.20 9.00 -14.17
N LYS A 145 6.97 9.16 -14.68
CA LYS A 145 6.72 9.97 -15.88
C LYS A 145 6.32 11.41 -15.57
N GLN A 146 6.20 11.73 -14.29
CA GLN A 146 5.70 13.02 -13.83
C GLN A 146 4.34 13.38 -14.46
N ASP A 147 3.50 12.36 -14.68
CA ASP A 147 2.24 12.49 -15.39
C ASP A 147 1.10 12.78 -14.41
N ARG A 148 0.65 14.03 -14.47
CA ARG A 148 -0.44 14.55 -13.64
C ARG A 148 -1.78 13.86 -13.90
N SER A 149 -2.08 13.48 -15.14
CA SER A 149 -3.35 12.85 -15.48
C SER A 149 -3.41 11.42 -14.92
N VAL A 150 -2.28 10.74 -14.91
CA VAL A 150 -2.15 9.41 -14.31
C VAL A 150 -2.25 9.50 -12.78
N LEU A 151 -1.69 10.55 -12.17
CA LEU A 151 -1.87 10.80 -10.72
C LEU A 151 -3.35 10.95 -10.35
N GLU A 152 -4.13 11.73 -11.11
CA GLU A 152 -5.57 11.90 -10.86
C GLU A 152 -6.32 10.56 -10.93
N ALA A 153 -6.01 9.75 -11.94
CA ALA A 153 -6.58 8.42 -12.07
C ALA A 153 -6.18 7.52 -10.89
N ALA A 154 -4.93 7.57 -10.45
CA ALA A 154 -4.43 6.81 -9.30
C ALA A 154 -5.19 7.17 -8.01
N LEU A 155 -5.33 8.46 -7.72
CA LEU A 155 -6.05 8.92 -6.53
C LEU A 155 -7.55 8.58 -6.58
N ALA A 156 -8.16 8.59 -7.76
CA ALA A 156 -9.54 8.15 -7.93
C ALA A 156 -9.71 6.63 -7.73
N GLN A 157 -8.70 5.83 -8.09
CA GLN A 157 -8.69 4.39 -7.85
C GLN A 157 -8.62 4.08 -6.35
N PHE A 158 -7.80 4.81 -5.59
CA PHE A 158 -7.77 4.68 -4.12
C PHE A 158 -9.07 5.15 -3.46
N ASP A 159 -9.64 6.29 -3.88
CA ASP A 159 -10.91 6.78 -3.35
C ASP A 159 -12.05 5.76 -3.59
N ALA A 160 -12.06 5.14 -4.78
CA ALA A 160 -12.98 4.04 -5.07
C ALA A 160 -12.71 2.80 -4.20
N ALA A 161 -11.46 2.45 -3.93
CA ALA A 161 -11.12 1.34 -3.03
C ALA A 161 -11.69 1.57 -1.63
N VAL A 162 -11.47 2.76 -1.05
CA VAL A 162 -12.01 3.13 0.27
C VAL A 162 -13.53 3.10 0.29
N ALA A 163 -14.19 3.57 -0.77
CA ALA A 163 -15.65 3.61 -0.84
C ALA A 163 -16.31 2.22 -0.89
N MET A 164 -15.58 1.20 -1.34
CA MET A 164 -16.05 -0.20 -1.39
C MET A 164 -15.69 -1.00 -0.15
N ASP A 165 -14.78 -0.50 0.68
CA ASP A 165 -14.30 -1.21 1.86
C ASP A 165 -15.25 -1.06 3.05
N THR A 166 -15.03 -1.87 4.09
CA THR A 166 -15.79 -1.69 5.33
C THR A 166 -15.32 -0.44 6.08
N PRO A 167 -16.19 0.21 6.87
CA PRO A 167 -15.77 1.33 7.71
C PRO A 167 -14.62 0.98 8.65
N GLU A 168 -14.55 -0.28 9.09
CA GLU A 168 -13.52 -0.80 10.00
C GLU A 168 -12.18 -1.10 9.31
N ALA A 169 -12.13 -1.01 7.98
CA ALA A 169 -10.95 -1.38 7.20
C ALA A 169 -9.77 -0.44 7.46
N PHE A 170 -8.59 -1.03 7.64
CA PHE A 170 -7.34 -0.31 7.85
C PHE A 170 -6.60 0.00 6.55
N GLU A 171 -6.48 -1.02 5.68
CA GLU A 171 -5.51 -1.01 4.61
C GLU A 171 -5.85 -0.01 3.50
N SER A 172 -7.09 -0.01 2.98
CA SER A 172 -7.45 0.89 1.87
C SER A 172 -7.41 2.37 2.25
N PRO A 173 -7.88 2.84 3.43
CA PRO A 173 -7.70 4.23 3.83
C PRO A 173 -6.22 4.57 4.02
N PHE A 174 -5.44 3.66 4.60
CA PHE A 174 -4.03 3.90 4.86
C PHE A 174 -3.21 4.05 3.58
N GLN A 175 -3.41 3.15 2.60
CA GLN A 175 -2.79 3.25 1.28
C GLN A 175 -3.21 4.54 0.56
N TYR A 176 -4.46 4.96 0.71
CA TYR A 176 -4.91 6.21 0.13
C TYR A 176 -4.20 7.43 0.74
N ALA A 177 -4.03 7.45 2.07
CA ALA A 177 -3.29 8.51 2.75
C ALA A 177 -1.82 8.58 2.29
N LYS A 178 -1.16 7.42 2.09
CA LYS A 178 0.20 7.33 1.53
C LYS A 178 0.24 7.94 0.11
N ALA A 179 -0.68 7.52 -0.76
CA ALA A 179 -0.77 8.04 -2.12
C ALA A 179 -1.04 9.55 -2.18
N LEU A 180 -1.85 10.09 -1.26
CA LEU A 180 -2.09 11.53 -1.15
C LEU A 180 -0.82 12.30 -0.74
N LYS A 181 -0.04 11.76 0.21
CA LYS A 181 1.25 12.35 0.59
C LYS A 181 2.21 12.36 -0.59
N GLU A 182 2.39 11.24 -1.27
CA GLU A 182 3.29 11.12 -2.43
C GLU A 182 2.84 12.00 -3.60
N GLY A 183 1.54 11.96 -3.92
CA GLY A 183 0.93 12.81 -4.93
C GLY A 183 1.11 14.30 -4.65
N SER A 184 1.03 14.72 -3.38
CA SER A 184 1.27 16.12 -3.01
C SER A 184 2.70 16.59 -3.33
N VAL A 185 3.69 15.71 -3.14
CA VAL A 185 5.10 16.00 -3.44
C VAL A 185 5.31 16.10 -4.95
N LEU A 186 4.73 15.17 -5.72
CA LEU A 186 4.78 15.22 -7.17
C LEU A 186 4.15 16.51 -7.72
N VAL A 187 2.99 16.90 -7.19
CA VAL A 187 2.29 18.11 -7.63
C VAL A 187 3.11 19.36 -7.30
N GLN A 188 3.74 19.41 -6.12
CA GLN A 188 4.64 20.50 -5.78
C GLN A 188 5.83 20.55 -6.76
N HIS A 189 6.45 19.41 -7.05
CA HIS A 189 7.55 19.33 -8.01
C HIS A 189 7.17 19.82 -9.41
N LEU A 190 5.98 19.44 -9.89
CA LEU A 190 5.45 19.90 -11.18
C LEU A 190 5.20 21.42 -11.20
N ILE A 191 4.69 21.98 -10.11
CA ILE A 191 4.52 23.43 -9.95
C ILE A 191 5.86 24.14 -9.99
N ASP A 192 6.84 23.65 -9.24
CA ASP A 192 8.18 24.26 -9.15
C ASP A 192 8.89 24.21 -10.52
N THR A 193 8.83 23.07 -11.21
CA THR A 193 9.41 22.90 -12.55
C THR A 193 8.75 23.81 -13.59
N ALA A 194 7.43 23.97 -13.52
CA ALA A 194 6.71 24.90 -14.39
C ALA A 194 7.10 26.35 -14.11
N ALA A 195 7.24 26.74 -12.83
CA ALA A 195 7.66 28.08 -12.43
C ALA A 195 9.06 28.42 -12.99
N ASP A 196 10.01 27.48 -12.89
CA ASP A 196 11.37 27.64 -13.41
C ASP A 196 11.41 27.77 -14.94
N THR A 197 10.46 27.14 -15.64
CA THR A 197 10.37 27.21 -17.11
C THR A 197 9.74 28.51 -17.60
N THR A 198 8.96 29.22 -16.78
CA THR A 198 8.22 30.45 -17.15
C THR A 198 9.05 31.74 -17.15
N VAL A 199 10.38 31.68 -17.02
CA VAL A 199 11.24 32.88 -17.03
C VAL A 199 11.52 33.45 -18.45
N THR A 200 10.97 32.90 -19.54
CA THR A 200 11.23 33.48 -20.90
C THR A 200 10.10 33.61 -21.91
N ASP A 201 8.88 33.10 -21.72
CA ASP A 201 7.83 33.24 -22.75
C ASP A 201 6.48 33.74 -22.21
N GLU A 202 6.10 34.95 -22.61
CA GLU A 202 4.85 35.64 -22.26
C GLU A 202 3.57 34.92 -22.76
N ASP A 203 3.70 33.85 -23.54
CA ASP A 203 2.59 33.12 -24.17
C ASP A 203 2.04 31.94 -23.33
N ASN A 204 2.68 31.56 -22.22
CA ASN A 204 2.30 30.35 -21.46
C ASN A 204 1.35 30.58 -20.27
N LYS A 205 0.79 31.79 -20.14
CA LYS A 205 -0.17 32.16 -19.08
C LYS A 205 -1.45 31.31 -19.06
N GLY A 206 -1.73 30.55 -20.12
CA GLY A 206 -2.93 29.73 -20.27
C GLY A 206 -2.88 28.32 -19.66
N ILE A 207 -1.70 27.80 -19.29
CA ILE A 207 -1.56 26.42 -18.76
C ILE A 207 -1.78 26.38 -17.25
N ALA A 208 -1.45 27.46 -16.54
CA ALA A 208 -1.61 27.56 -15.09
C ALA A 208 -3.09 27.65 -14.65
N ASP A 209 -3.97 28.17 -15.51
CA ASP A 209 -5.37 28.46 -15.18
C ASP A 209 -6.39 27.39 -15.67
N SER A 210 -5.98 26.42 -16.49
CA SER A 210 -6.90 25.39 -16.99
C SER A 210 -6.65 24.04 -16.33
N ILE A 211 -7.29 23.84 -15.17
CA ILE A 211 -7.88 22.60 -14.62
C ILE A 211 -7.81 22.70 -13.08
N ALA A 212 -8.99 22.71 -12.46
CA ALA A 212 -9.23 22.78 -11.02
C ALA A 212 -8.74 21.51 -10.30
N PHE A 213 -7.43 21.40 -10.12
CA PHE A 213 -6.80 20.29 -9.41
C PHE A 213 -6.62 20.62 -7.92
N GLN A 214 -6.50 19.59 -7.10
CA GLN A 214 -6.22 19.75 -5.67
C GLN A 214 -4.79 20.24 -5.45
N SER A 215 -4.62 21.38 -4.77
CA SER A 215 -3.28 21.86 -4.39
C SER A 215 -2.50 20.81 -3.57
N PRO A 216 -1.15 20.86 -3.53
CA PRO A 216 -0.36 20.01 -2.64
C PRO A 216 -0.87 20.02 -1.19
N GLN A 217 -1.22 21.21 -0.69
CA GLN A 217 -1.79 21.41 0.64
C GLN A 217 -3.14 20.70 0.83
N ALA A 218 -4.01 20.72 -0.18
CA ALA A 218 -5.30 20.04 -0.13
C ALA A 218 -5.14 18.51 -0.08
N LEU A 219 -4.20 17.96 -0.86
CA LEU A 219 -3.86 16.54 -0.81
C LEU A 219 -3.29 16.14 0.55
N GLN A 220 -2.35 16.93 1.08
CA GLN A 220 -1.76 16.70 2.40
C GLN A 220 -2.80 16.75 3.52
N GLN A 221 -3.70 17.73 3.47
CA GLN A 221 -4.77 17.88 4.45
C GLN A 221 -5.73 16.68 4.42
N LYS A 222 -6.14 16.21 3.23
CA LYS A 222 -6.97 15.00 3.10
C LYS A 222 -6.23 13.77 3.65
N GLY A 223 -4.94 13.61 3.35
CA GLY A 223 -4.13 12.52 3.91
C GLY A 223 -4.09 12.57 5.45
N LEU A 224 -3.92 13.77 6.02
CA LEU A 224 -3.83 13.96 7.47
C LEU A 224 -5.18 13.66 8.16
N GLU A 225 -6.29 14.04 7.53
CA GLU A 225 -7.64 13.69 8.00
C GLU A 225 -7.86 12.19 8.03
N ILE A 226 -7.41 11.46 7.01
CA ILE A 226 -7.48 10.00 6.97
C ILE A 226 -6.61 9.38 8.08
N CYS A 227 -5.37 9.84 8.27
CA CYS A 227 -4.52 9.37 9.38
C CYS A 227 -5.19 9.58 10.74
N ASN A 228 -5.78 10.76 10.97
CA ASN A 228 -6.49 11.06 12.21
C ASN A 228 -7.70 10.13 12.42
N HIS A 229 -8.42 9.81 11.34
CA HIS A 229 -9.54 8.89 11.40
C HIS A 229 -9.11 7.47 11.80
N ILE A 230 -8.07 6.93 11.15
CA ILE A 230 -7.49 5.62 11.48
C ILE A 230 -7.03 5.58 12.95
N LEU A 231 -6.32 6.62 13.41
CA LEU A 231 -5.85 6.73 14.80
C LEU A 231 -6.99 6.74 15.82
N GLN A 232 -8.11 7.40 15.50
CA GLN A 232 -9.29 7.43 16.36
C GLN A 232 -10.00 6.08 16.40
N GLN A 233 -10.14 5.44 15.23
CA GLN A 233 -10.81 4.15 15.09
C GLN A 233 -10.06 3.03 15.82
N HIS A 234 -8.73 3.01 15.71
CA HIS A 234 -7.87 1.99 16.30
C HIS A 234 -7.18 2.47 17.60
N ALA A 235 -7.76 3.44 18.30
CA ALA A 235 -7.19 4.02 19.53
C ALA A 235 -6.93 2.97 20.63
N ALA A 236 -7.66 1.86 20.64
CA ALA A 236 -7.45 0.77 21.59
C ALA A 236 -6.06 0.12 21.44
N VAL A 237 -5.54 0.01 20.21
CA VAL A 237 -4.21 -0.55 19.89
C VAL A 237 -3.07 0.32 20.45
N LEU A 238 -3.32 1.63 20.56
CA LEU A 238 -2.38 2.60 21.14
C LEU A 238 -2.34 2.55 22.68
N SER A 239 -3.33 1.94 23.32
CA SER A 239 -3.36 1.79 24.77
C SER A 239 -2.66 0.49 25.19
N ASP A 240 -1.87 0.52 26.27
CA ASP A 240 -1.31 -0.71 26.87
C ASP A 240 -2.37 -1.55 27.62
N THR A 241 -3.66 -1.26 27.39
CA THR A 241 -4.74 -2.03 27.96
C THR A 241 -4.88 -3.30 27.12
N PRO A 242 -4.73 -4.51 27.69
CA PRO A 242 -5.07 -5.72 26.97
C PRO A 242 -6.50 -5.58 26.45
N LEU A 243 -6.70 -5.78 25.15
CA LEU A 243 -8.04 -5.87 24.57
C LEU A 243 -8.82 -6.89 25.40
N GLN A 244 -9.77 -6.41 26.20
CA GLN A 244 -10.70 -7.30 26.86
C GLN A 244 -11.55 -7.88 25.74
N HIS A 245 -11.23 -9.11 25.33
CA HIS A 245 -12.22 -9.93 24.64
C HIS A 245 -13.48 -9.85 25.47
N ALA A 246 -14.54 -9.28 24.89
CA ALA A 246 -15.86 -9.36 25.45
C ALA A 246 -16.25 -10.84 25.41
N THR A 247 -15.84 -11.61 26.41
CA THR A 247 -16.40 -12.92 26.73
C THR A 247 -17.81 -12.69 27.27
N GLY A 248 -18.73 -12.40 26.35
CA GLY A 248 -20.15 -12.55 26.52
C GLY A 248 -20.51 -14.02 26.36
N ASP A 249 -20.73 -14.65 27.50
CA ASP A 249 -20.93 -16.08 27.76
C ASP A 249 -22.15 -16.74 27.06
N ASN A 250 -21.99 -18.03 26.71
CA ASN A 250 -22.96 -19.07 26.31
C ASN A 250 -23.57 -19.08 24.89
N ASP A 251 -23.08 -19.98 24.02
CA ASP A 251 -23.85 -21.19 23.66
C ASP A 251 -22.93 -22.28 23.07
N SER A 252 -23.22 -23.52 23.46
CA SER A 252 -22.58 -24.76 23.05
C SER A 252 -22.78 -25.08 21.56
N GLY A 253 -21.71 -25.41 20.82
CA GLY A 253 -21.86 -26.13 19.55
C GLY A 253 -20.69 -26.03 18.58
N ASP A 254 -19.99 -27.15 18.43
CA ASP A 254 -19.27 -27.58 17.21
C ASP A 254 -17.98 -26.83 16.84
N GLU A 255 -16.85 -27.27 17.40
CA GLU A 255 -15.49 -26.93 16.95
C GLU A 255 -15.20 -27.60 15.59
N THR A 256 -15.79 -27.06 14.52
CA THR A 256 -15.27 -27.16 13.14
C THR A 256 -15.43 -25.83 12.41
N GLY A 257 -14.94 -24.75 13.03
CA GLY A 257 -14.70 -23.48 12.37
C GLY A 257 -13.21 -23.29 12.21
N ASP A 258 -12.72 -23.33 10.97
CA ASP A 258 -11.45 -22.70 10.61
C ASP A 258 -11.70 -21.21 10.76
N ASP A 259 -11.61 -20.69 12.00
CA ASP A 259 -11.79 -19.28 12.30
C ASP A 259 -10.65 -18.54 11.60
N GLU A 260 -10.94 -18.05 10.40
CA GLU A 260 -10.06 -17.20 9.62
C GLU A 260 -9.72 -15.99 10.50
N VAL A 261 -8.51 -15.98 11.06
CA VAL A 261 -8.02 -14.87 11.87
C VAL A 261 -7.97 -13.66 10.94
N GLU A 262 -8.91 -12.72 11.09
CA GLU A 262 -8.81 -11.41 10.43
C GLU A 262 -7.47 -10.79 10.85
N ASP A 263 -6.68 -10.31 9.89
CA ASP A 263 -5.43 -9.59 10.18
C ASP A 263 -5.75 -8.42 11.12
N GLU A 264 -5.43 -8.57 12.41
CA GLU A 264 -5.68 -7.55 13.43
C GLU A 264 -4.72 -6.37 13.24
N VAL A 265 -5.23 -5.14 13.38
CA VAL A 265 -4.39 -3.93 13.35
C VAL A 265 -3.46 -3.92 14.55
N THR A 266 -2.16 -3.83 14.30
CA THR A 266 -1.10 -3.97 15.29
C THR A 266 -0.45 -2.64 15.65
N LYS A 267 0.45 -2.64 16.66
CA LYS A 267 1.29 -1.47 16.97
C LYS A 267 2.28 -1.14 15.84
N GLU A 268 2.68 -2.12 15.03
CA GLU A 268 3.48 -1.91 13.80
C GLU A 268 2.69 -1.03 12.83
N ASP A 269 1.46 -1.42 12.51
CA ASP A 269 0.57 -0.69 11.60
C ASP A 269 0.31 0.74 12.10
N MET A 270 0.00 0.88 13.40
CA MET A 270 -0.21 2.18 14.01
C MET A 270 1.05 3.06 14.03
N SER A 271 2.24 2.46 14.15
CA SER A 271 3.52 3.18 14.03
C SER A 271 3.66 3.81 12.64
N GLU A 272 3.30 3.09 11.59
CA GLU A 272 3.34 3.65 10.24
C GLU A 272 2.30 4.78 10.02
N VAL A 273 1.12 4.68 10.63
CA VAL A 273 0.12 5.76 10.57
C VAL A 273 0.61 7.02 11.26
N VAL A 274 1.21 6.91 12.45
CA VAL A 274 1.78 8.06 13.18
C VAL A 274 2.97 8.64 12.42
N LEU A 275 3.79 7.80 11.78
CA LEU A 275 4.88 8.26 10.91
C LEU A 275 4.33 9.10 9.75
N LEU A 276 3.31 8.62 9.05
CA LEU A 276 2.67 9.34 7.95
C LEU A 276 2.03 10.66 8.43
N GLN A 277 1.40 10.64 9.61
CA GLN A 277 0.85 11.84 10.27
C GLN A 277 1.95 12.88 10.53
N ALA A 278 3.12 12.45 11.02
CA ALA A 278 4.27 13.31 11.28
C ALA A 278 4.78 13.95 9.97
N GLN A 279 4.95 13.14 8.91
CA GLN A 279 5.38 13.62 7.59
C GLN A 279 4.42 14.65 6.99
N LEU A 280 3.11 14.38 7.05
CA LEU A 280 2.07 15.28 6.55
C LEU A 280 2.01 16.58 7.35
N THR A 281 2.11 16.51 8.66
CA THR A 281 2.15 17.69 9.54
C THR A 281 3.39 18.55 9.27
N ALA A 282 4.53 17.90 9.01
CA ALA A 282 5.77 18.58 8.62
C ALA A 282 5.64 19.29 7.25
N LEU A 283 5.06 18.62 6.25
CA LEU A 283 4.83 19.19 4.92
C LEU A 283 3.88 20.39 4.95
N LEU A 284 2.82 20.31 5.75
CA LEU A 284 1.85 21.40 5.93
C LEU A 284 2.40 22.57 6.77
N ALA A 285 3.49 22.35 7.52
CA ALA A 285 4.04 23.30 8.49
C ALA A 285 2.99 23.85 9.47
N THR A 286 2.03 23.01 9.88
CA THR A 286 0.88 23.40 10.72
C THR A 286 1.15 23.33 12.22
N ALA A 287 2.28 22.78 12.65
CA ALA A 287 2.65 22.61 14.04
C ALA A 287 4.07 23.10 14.33
N THR A 288 4.41 23.26 15.61
CA THR A 288 5.77 23.65 16.03
C THR A 288 6.77 22.52 15.74
N PRO A 289 8.06 22.84 15.59
CA PRO A 289 9.10 21.81 15.44
C PRO A 289 9.09 20.77 16.56
N ASP A 290 8.81 21.19 17.80
CA ASP A 290 8.64 20.27 18.95
C ASP A 290 7.51 19.27 18.72
N ALA A 291 6.32 19.74 18.34
CA ALA A 291 5.16 18.86 18.16
C ALA A 291 5.38 17.86 17.00
N ILE A 292 6.02 18.30 15.91
CA ILE A 292 6.33 17.42 14.78
C ILE A 292 7.39 16.39 15.19
N TYR A 293 8.44 16.81 15.91
CA TYR A 293 9.45 15.90 16.44
C TYR A 293 8.84 14.85 17.37
N ASP A 294 7.92 15.26 18.26
CA ASP A 294 7.24 14.35 19.18
C ASP A 294 6.40 13.29 18.44
N LEU A 295 5.76 13.64 17.33
CA LEU A 295 5.05 12.67 16.47
C LEU A 295 6.01 11.65 15.85
N PHE A 296 7.12 12.09 15.28
CA PHE A 296 8.13 11.19 14.74
C PHE A 296 8.70 10.25 15.82
N LYS A 297 9.00 10.81 17.00
CA LYS A 297 9.49 10.06 18.14
C LYS A 297 8.45 9.06 18.63
N GLN A 298 7.18 9.44 18.68
CA GLN A 298 6.07 8.55 19.02
C GLN A 298 5.95 7.38 18.03
N ALA A 299 6.04 7.64 16.73
CA ALA A 299 6.01 6.58 15.71
C ALA A 299 7.11 5.53 15.96
N TYR A 300 8.35 5.99 16.20
CA TYR A 300 9.47 5.11 16.49
C TYR A 300 9.34 4.38 17.84
N GLU A 301 8.87 5.05 18.89
CA GLU A 301 8.71 4.42 20.22
C GLU A 301 7.58 3.41 20.26
N LEU A 302 6.54 3.57 19.43
CA LEU A 302 5.41 2.64 19.33
C LEU A 302 5.83 1.28 18.75
N HIS A 303 6.76 1.28 17.79
CA HIS A 303 7.35 0.08 17.22
C HIS A 303 8.80 0.37 16.82
N ARG A 304 9.75 0.03 17.70
CA ARG A 304 11.19 0.36 17.54
C ARG A 304 11.87 -0.32 16.35
N GLU A 305 11.27 -1.35 15.78
CA GLU A 305 11.74 -2.01 14.55
C GLU A 305 11.37 -1.19 13.30
N ASN A 306 10.49 -0.18 13.41
CA ASN A 306 10.24 0.79 12.35
C ASN A 306 11.39 1.80 12.22
N VAL A 307 12.52 1.35 11.68
CA VAL A 307 13.72 2.18 11.47
C VAL A 307 13.43 3.36 10.52
N ASN A 308 12.43 3.24 9.64
CA ASN A 308 12.03 4.34 8.76
C ASN A 308 11.57 5.56 9.55
N ALA A 309 10.88 5.36 10.68
CA ALA A 309 10.48 6.47 11.54
C ALA A 309 11.70 7.25 12.08
N LEU A 310 12.77 6.55 12.45
CA LEU A 310 14.02 7.15 12.91
C LEU A 310 14.74 7.92 11.78
N ILE A 311 14.78 7.36 10.58
CA ILE A 311 15.39 7.99 9.39
C ILE A 311 14.65 9.28 8.99
N GLU A 312 13.31 9.21 8.94
CA GLU A 312 12.47 10.35 8.60
C GLU A 312 12.52 11.45 9.67
N MET A 313 12.56 11.07 10.96
CA MET A 313 12.79 12.01 12.05
C MET A 313 14.12 12.75 11.91
N ASN A 314 15.20 12.03 11.59
CA ASN A 314 16.51 12.62 11.37
C ASN A 314 16.50 13.58 10.17
N THR A 315 15.82 13.19 9.10
CA THR A 315 15.63 14.04 7.91
C THR A 315 14.89 15.32 8.26
N PHE A 316 13.84 15.24 9.07
CA PHE A 316 13.11 16.41 9.55
C PHE A 316 14.00 17.35 10.37
N VAL A 317 14.68 16.85 11.40
CA VAL A 317 15.54 17.67 12.26
C VAL A 317 16.66 18.34 11.46
N CYS A 318 17.25 17.65 10.49
CA CYS A 318 18.28 18.21 9.61
C CYS A 318 17.76 19.34 8.70
N ARG A 319 16.44 19.41 8.44
CA ARG A 319 15.81 20.46 7.61
C ARG A 319 15.35 21.66 8.42
N VAL A 320 15.36 21.59 9.75
CA VAL A 320 15.04 22.73 10.60
C VAL A 320 16.10 23.81 10.42
N GLU A 321 15.66 25.04 10.12
CA GLU A 321 16.57 26.16 9.87
C GLU A 321 17.51 26.41 11.07
N LEU A 322 18.82 26.33 10.82
CA LEU A 322 19.84 26.41 11.86
C LEU A 322 20.15 27.86 12.22
N THR A 323 19.30 28.46 13.05
CA THR A 323 19.57 29.77 13.68
C THR A 323 20.29 29.59 15.01
N SER A 324 21.00 30.62 15.52
CA SER A 324 21.68 30.54 16.83
C SER A 324 20.73 30.16 17.98
N SER A 325 19.45 30.51 17.88
CA SER A 325 18.40 30.11 18.83
C SER A 325 17.95 28.66 18.69
N MET A 326 18.11 28.04 17.52
CA MET A 326 17.71 26.66 17.26
C MET A 326 18.81 25.64 17.51
N VAL A 327 20.08 26.05 17.59
CA VAL A 327 21.20 25.13 17.92
C VAL A 327 20.95 24.31 19.20
N PRO A 328 20.50 24.90 20.33
CA PRO A 328 20.20 24.14 21.55
C PRO A 328 19.01 23.17 21.40
N TRP A 329 18.18 23.34 20.37
CA TRP A 329 17.08 22.45 20.06
C TRP A 329 17.52 21.29 19.16
N VAL A 330 18.26 21.59 18.10
CA VAL A 330 18.69 20.63 17.07
C VAL A 330 19.73 19.66 17.61
N VAL A 331 20.78 20.16 18.26
CA VAL A 331 21.96 19.34 18.63
C VAL A 331 21.58 18.17 19.56
N PRO A 332 20.85 18.36 20.67
CA PRO A 332 20.52 17.24 21.56
C PRO A 332 19.64 16.17 20.89
N ARG A 333 18.81 16.55 19.91
CA ARG A 333 17.95 15.62 19.17
C ARG A 333 18.75 14.81 18.17
N LEU A 334 19.69 15.43 17.46
CA LEU A 334 20.65 14.73 16.60
C LEU A 334 21.51 13.74 17.40
N GLU A 335 22.00 14.14 18.58
CA GLU A 335 22.76 13.27 19.47
C GLU A 335 21.94 12.05 19.94
N TRP A 336 20.66 12.27 20.31
CA TRP A 336 19.76 11.19 20.68
C TRP A 336 19.51 10.21 19.52
N MET A 337 19.24 10.73 18.32
CA MET A 337 19.03 9.88 17.13
C MET A 337 20.29 9.11 16.74
N GLN A 338 21.47 9.70 16.90
CA GLN A 338 22.74 8.99 16.70
C GLN A 338 22.87 7.80 17.65
N GLN A 339 22.52 7.96 18.93
CA GLN A 339 22.56 6.87 19.89
C GLN A 339 21.60 5.73 19.51
N GLU A 340 20.37 6.07 19.09
CA GLU A 340 19.40 5.07 18.65
C GLU A 340 19.82 4.38 17.34
N LEU A 341 20.39 5.10 16.38
CA LEU A 341 20.96 4.50 15.17
C LEU A 341 22.10 3.54 15.49
N LEU A 342 23.02 3.92 16.39
CA LEU A 342 24.10 3.03 16.84
C LEU A 342 23.56 1.77 17.51
N ARG A 343 22.49 1.88 18.31
CA ARG A 343 21.79 0.73 18.90
C ARG A 343 21.25 -0.20 17.82
N VAL A 344 20.56 0.34 16.81
CA VAL A 344 20.01 -0.46 15.70
C VAL A 344 21.14 -1.16 14.93
N LEU A 345 22.25 -0.48 14.66
CA LEU A 345 23.40 -1.08 13.97
C LEU A 345 24.06 -2.21 14.78
N ASP A 346 24.19 -2.03 16.10
CA ASP A 346 24.68 -3.07 17.02
C ASP A 346 23.75 -4.30 17.03
N GLU A 347 22.44 -4.08 17.09
CA GLU A 347 21.43 -5.15 17.02
C GLU A 347 21.46 -5.92 15.68
N LEU A 348 21.86 -5.26 14.60
CA LEU A 348 22.05 -5.88 13.28
C LEU A 348 23.43 -6.53 13.10
N GLU A 349 24.28 -6.52 14.13
CA GLU A 349 25.69 -6.94 14.05
C GLU A 349 26.45 -6.25 12.91
N PHE A 350 26.07 -5.00 12.59
CA PHE A 350 26.64 -4.27 11.47
C PHE A 350 28.02 -3.71 11.84
N ASP A 351 29.06 -4.19 11.16
CA ASP A 351 30.43 -3.75 11.36
C ASP A 351 30.69 -2.37 10.72
N LEU A 352 30.44 -1.32 11.50
CA LEU A 352 30.73 0.07 11.13
C LEU A 352 32.20 0.30 10.82
N ASP A 353 33.13 -0.33 11.55
CA ASP A 353 34.57 -0.09 11.39
C ASP A 353 35.05 -0.54 10.00
N SER A 354 34.51 -1.65 9.50
CA SER A 354 34.79 -2.16 8.14
C SER A 354 34.37 -1.19 7.02
N CYS A 355 33.41 -0.29 7.26
CA CYS A 355 32.96 0.70 6.27
C CYS A 355 33.92 1.89 6.13
N PHE A 356 34.78 2.12 7.13
CA PHE A 356 35.75 3.22 7.15
C PHE A 356 37.18 2.78 6.84
N GLU A 357 37.43 1.48 6.68
CA GLU A 357 38.68 0.95 6.12
C GLU A 357 38.68 1.15 4.59
N VAL A 358 39.33 2.24 4.12
CA VAL A 358 39.58 2.55 2.70
C VAL A 358 40.97 2.09 2.28
#